data_AF-A0A9E6REM9-F1
#
_entry.id   AF-A0A9E6REM9-F1
#
_cell.length_a   1.000
_cell.length_b   1.000
_cell.length_c   1.000
_cell.angle_alpha   90.00
_cell.angle_beta   90.00
_cell.angle_gamma   90.00
#
_symmetry.space_group_name_H-M   'P 1'
#
loop_
_entity.id
_entity.type
_entity.pdbx_description
1 polymer ?
#
loop_
_entity_poly.entity_id
_entity_poly.type
_entity_poly.pdbx_seq_one_letter_code
_entity_poly.pdbx_strand_id
1 'polypeptide(L)'
;MLLDAPIIRPIPEYDGKQSFRERQRRRRKDLDRLALETQTVICALPHYRLVDCEFEAQAENLKSLLGTTEIVPVPVRGPKGAMVVVVVPTRIWYDAEIRKRLWLLRGSAVEKADKTIRLLPQRWIRRKPFLDNCKLVARYANLSVAASDRFSVQAVARDNPLATLEDCAAVVQASDTYGVVFALVSGGLLTIDFESAITPMSAVEEYRVER
;
A
#
# COMPACT_ATOMS: atom_id res chain seq x y z
N MET A 1 -42.12 42.13 -32.58
CA MET A 1 -40.72 41.72 -32.40
C MET A 1 -40.19 42.41 -31.15
N LEU A 2 -40.18 41.70 -30.03
CA LEU A 2 -39.57 42.12 -28.77
C LEU A 2 -38.19 41.45 -28.71
N LEU A 3 -37.15 42.25 -28.56
CA LEU A 3 -35.76 41.79 -28.45
C LEU A 3 -35.54 41.20 -27.06
N ASP A 4 -35.10 39.94 -27.01
CA ASP A 4 -34.69 39.24 -25.79
C ASP A 4 -33.51 39.97 -25.14
N ALA A 5 -33.74 40.52 -23.94
CA ALA A 5 -32.66 41.03 -23.10
C ALA A 5 -31.86 39.84 -22.53
N PRO A 6 -30.52 39.88 -22.54
CA PRO A 6 -29.71 38.81 -21.97
C PRO A 6 -29.92 38.74 -20.46
N ILE A 7 -30.33 37.57 -19.98
CA ILE A 7 -30.43 37.25 -18.55
C ILE A 7 -29.01 37.25 -17.97
N ILE A 8 -28.61 38.36 -17.35
CA ILE A 8 -27.38 38.43 -16.54
C ILE A 8 -27.65 37.63 -15.27
N ARG A 9 -27.17 36.37 -15.24
CA ARG A 9 -27.18 35.58 -14.01
C ARG A 9 -26.16 36.19 -13.04
N PRO A 10 -26.50 36.44 -11.77
CA PRO A 10 -25.52 36.90 -10.79
C PRO A 10 -24.42 35.85 -10.66
N ILE A 11 -23.17 36.28 -10.80
CA ILE A 11 -22.00 35.45 -10.48
C ILE A 11 -22.09 35.19 -8.98
N PRO A 12 -22.20 33.91 -8.53
CA PRO A 12 -22.27 33.62 -7.11
C PRO A 12 -21.01 34.17 -6.43
N GLU A 13 -21.21 34.99 -5.39
CA GLU A 13 -20.12 35.50 -4.56
C GLU A 13 -19.32 34.32 -4.02
N TYR A 14 -18.07 34.23 -4.47
CA TYR A 14 -17.18 33.14 -4.12
C TYR A 14 -16.67 33.37 -2.69
N ASP A 15 -17.33 32.77 -1.69
CA ASP A 15 -16.83 32.78 -0.31
C ASP A 15 -15.57 31.90 -0.22
N GLY A 16 -14.42 32.51 -0.49
CA GLY A 16 -13.10 31.86 -0.54
C GLY A 16 -12.76 31.08 0.72
N LYS A 17 -13.33 31.44 1.89
CA LYS A 17 -13.07 30.79 3.17
C LYS A 17 -13.76 29.43 3.31
N GLN A 18 -15.00 29.28 2.81
CA GLN A 18 -15.68 27.98 2.75
C GLN A 18 -14.96 27.04 1.80
N SER A 19 -14.52 27.55 0.63
CA SER A 19 -13.77 26.77 -0.35
C SER A 19 -12.42 26.26 0.18
N PHE A 20 -11.76 27.01 1.07
CA PHE A 20 -10.50 26.61 1.68
C PHE A 20 -10.67 25.50 2.71
N ARG A 21 -11.66 25.63 3.62
CA ARG A 21 -11.96 24.61 4.64
C ARG A 21 -12.37 23.28 4.00
N GLU A 22 -13.17 23.32 2.95
CA GLU A 22 -13.54 22.11 2.21
C GLU A 22 -12.34 21.44 1.53
N ARG A 23 -11.45 22.22 0.90
CA ARG A 23 -10.20 21.68 0.32
C ARG A 23 -9.34 21.01 1.38
N GLN A 24 -9.17 21.63 2.55
CA GLN A 24 -8.43 21.03 3.68
C GLN A 24 -9.06 19.72 4.16
N ARG A 25 -10.39 19.69 4.30
CA ARG A 25 -11.11 18.46 4.71
C ARG A 25 -10.97 17.34 3.68
N ARG A 26 -11.07 17.65 2.38
CA ARG A 26 -10.86 16.67 1.30
C ARG A 26 -9.43 16.13 1.29
N ARG A 27 -8.43 17.00 1.51
CA ARG A 27 -7.02 16.59 1.60
C ARG A 27 -6.78 15.65 2.76
N ARG A 28 -7.28 15.98 3.96
CA ARG A 28 -7.15 15.12 5.13
C ARG A 28 -7.76 13.74 4.89
N LYS A 29 -8.99 13.70 4.35
CA LYS A 29 -9.65 12.44 3.96
C LYS A 29 -8.83 11.61 2.95
N ASP A 30 -8.20 12.26 1.96
CA ASP A 30 -7.36 11.56 0.99
C ASP A 30 -6.08 10.98 1.63
N LEU A 31 -5.48 11.69 2.58
CA LEU A 31 -4.31 11.21 3.33
C LEU A 31 -4.68 10.04 4.25
N ASP A 32 -5.79 10.14 4.98
CA ASP A 32 -6.30 9.05 5.83
C ASP A 32 -6.57 7.80 4.99
N ARG A 33 -7.19 7.98 3.82
CA ARG A 33 -7.40 6.89 2.85
C ARG A 33 -6.09 6.31 2.34
N LEU A 34 -5.11 7.16 2.00
CA LEU A 34 -3.80 6.71 1.54
C LEU A 34 -3.05 5.93 2.63
N ALA A 35 -3.17 6.32 3.89
CA ALA A 35 -2.63 5.57 5.02
C ALA A 35 -3.23 4.17 5.11
N LEU A 36 -4.55 4.07 5.04
CA LEU A 36 -5.25 2.78 5.06
C LEU A 36 -4.86 1.91 3.85
N GLU A 37 -4.80 2.48 2.65
CA GLU A 37 -4.38 1.76 1.43
C GLU A 37 -2.93 1.28 1.55
N THR A 38 -2.03 2.08 2.14
CA THR A 38 -0.63 1.71 2.36
C THR A 38 -0.50 0.58 3.36
N GLN A 39 -1.22 0.64 4.48
CA GLN A 39 -1.28 -0.44 5.46
C GLN A 39 -1.82 -1.73 4.82
N THR A 40 -2.86 -1.61 3.99
CA THR A 40 -3.42 -2.75 3.25
C THR A 40 -2.37 -3.39 2.33
N VAL A 41 -1.62 -2.58 1.57
CA VAL A 41 -0.52 -3.08 0.73
C VAL A 41 0.53 -3.79 1.59
N ILE A 42 0.95 -3.19 2.70
CA ILE A 42 1.95 -3.78 3.59
C ILE A 42 1.48 -5.13 4.14
N CYS A 43 0.21 -5.25 4.56
CA CYS A 43 -0.34 -6.50 5.07
C CYS A 43 -0.48 -7.59 4.00
N ALA A 44 -0.66 -7.20 2.74
CA ALA A 44 -0.73 -8.14 1.62
C ALA A 44 0.65 -8.63 1.15
N LEU A 45 1.66 -7.77 1.24
CA LEU A 45 2.99 -8.09 0.75
C LEU A 45 3.70 -9.10 1.66
N PRO A 46 4.36 -10.12 1.09
CA PRO A 46 5.07 -11.11 1.86
C PRO A 46 6.23 -10.45 2.62
N HIS A 47 6.46 -10.89 3.87
CA HIS A 47 7.56 -10.45 4.76
C HIS A 47 7.55 -9.00 5.23
N TYR A 48 6.58 -8.20 4.82
CA TYR A 48 6.37 -6.88 5.39
C TYR A 48 5.34 -6.97 6.51
N ARG A 49 5.64 -6.35 7.64
CA ARG A 49 4.75 -6.27 8.80
C ARG A 49 4.72 -4.85 9.32
N LEU A 50 3.52 -4.39 9.68
CA LEU A 50 3.38 -3.14 10.42
C LEU A 50 4.07 -3.27 11.78
N VAL A 51 4.67 -2.19 12.25
CA VAL A 51 5.34 -2.12 13.55
C VAL A 51 4.63 -1.07 14.39
N ASP A 52 4.33 -1.40 15.64
CA ASP A 52 3.62 -0.49 16.53
C ASP A 52 4.54 0.63 17.06
N CYS A 53 3.95 1.84 17.13
CA CYS A 53 4.24 3.05 17.94
C CYS A 53 5.67 3.60 18.17
N GLU A 54 6.77 2.85 18.13
CA GLU A 54 8.12 3.42 18.35
C GLU A 54 8.57 4.38 17.23
N PHE A 55 7.89 4.32 16.09
CA PHE A 55 8.18 5.11 14.91
C PHE A 55 7.15 6.22 14.64
N GLU A 56 6.09 6.38 15.45
CA GLU A 56 5.11 7.46 15.28
C GLU A 56 5.69 8.84 15.59
N ALA A 57 6.46 8.96 16.68
CA ALA A 57 7.22 10.17 16.99
C ALA A 57 8.20 10.51 15.86
N GLN A 58 8.73 9.49 15.17
CA GLN A 58 9.68 9.65 14.07
C GLN A 58 8.95 10.08 12.79
N ALA A 59 7.77 9.53 12.53
CA ALA A 59 6.86 9.94 11.48
C ALA A 59 6.46 11.42 11.59
N GLU A 60 6.15 11.90 12.80
CA GLU A 60 5.86 13.31 13.06
C GLU A 60 7.11 14.20 12.92
N ASN A 61 8.27 13.74 13.40
CA ASN A 61 9.55 14.44 13.17
C ASN A 61 9.87 14.56 11.67
N LEU A 62 9.57 13.53 10.87
CA LEU A 62 9.73 13.56 9.41
C LEU A 62 8.81 14.59 8.76
N LYS A 63 7.53 14.67 9.16
CA LYS A 63 6.60 15.70 8.67
C LYS A 63 7.09 17.11 9.00
N SER A 64 7.58 17.31 10.23
CA SER A 64 8.15 18.58 10.69
C SER A 64 9.38 18.99 9.85
N LEU A 65 10.33 18.07 9.65
CA LEU A 65 11.55 18.32 8.86
C LEU A 65 11.26 18.64 7.38
N LEU A 66 10.23 18.04 6.80
CA LEU A 66 9.84 18.30 5.42
C LEU A 66 9.03 19.60 5.26
N GLY A 67 8.55 20.18 6.36
CA GLY A 67 7.63 21.32 6.33
C GLY A 67 6.30 20.98 5.63
N THR A 68 5.92 19.70 5.61
CA THR A 68 4.67 19.25 5.00
C THR A 68 3.99 18.18 5.83
N THR A 69 2.70 18.40 6.10
CA THR A 69 1.82 17.44 6.77
C THR A 69 1.17 16.46 5.79
N GLU A 70 1.56 16.52 4.53
CA GLU A 70 0.86 15.84 3.43
C GLU A 70 1.55 14.54 3.02
N ILE A 71 2.48 14.03 3.82
CA ILE A 71 3.08 12.71 3.62
C ILE A 71 2.49 11.68 4.59
N VAL A 72 2.54 10.41 4.19
CA VAL A 72 2.03 9.29 4.98
C VAL A 72 3.19 8.37 5.34
N PRO A 73 3.83 8.57 6.50
CA PRO A 73 4.82 7.65 7.03
C PRO A 73 4.13 6.42 7.63
N VAL A 74 4.59 5.24 7.26
CA VAL A 74 4.13 3.95 7.78
C VAL A 74 5.36 3.15 8.23
N PRO A 75 5.48 2.81 9.51
CA PRO A 75 6.55 1.98 10.01
C PRO A 75 6.34 0.52 9.62
N VAL A 76 7.41 -0.11 9.16
CA VAL A 76 7.38 -1.45 8.60
C VAL A 76 8.63 -2.21 8.99
N ARG A 77 8.48 -3.49 9.29
CA ARG A 77 9.58 -4.44 9.32
C ARG A 77 9.55 -5.22 8.03
N GLY A 78 10.65 -5.18 7.29
CA GLY A 78 10.85 -6.01 6.11
C GLY A 78 12.00 -7.00 6.31
N PRO A 79 12.44 -7.68 5.24
CA PRO A 79 13.48 -8.70 5.30
C PRO A 79 14.82 -8.23 5.86
N LYS A 80 15.16 -6.95 5.63
CA LYS A 80 16.43 -6.34 6.06
C LYS A 80 16.33 -5.59 7.40
N GLY A 81 15.21 -5.73 8.11
CA GLY A 81 14.97 -5.05 9.39
C GLY A 81 13.88 -3.98 9.34
N ALA A 82 13.88 -3.12 10.36
CA ALA A 82 12.90 -2.04 10.50
C ALA A 82 13.19 -0.88 9.54
N MET A 83 12.14 -0.32 8.96
CA MET A 83 12.20 0.79 8.03
C MET A 83 10.94 1.66 8.14
N VAL A 84 11.01 2.87 7.60
CA VAL A 84 9.83 3.74 7.45
C VAL A 84 9.54 3.89 5.96
N VAL A 85 8.36 3.43 5.55
CA VAL A 85 7.83 3.69 4.21
C VAL A 85 7.10 5.01 4.25
N VAL A 86 7.56 5.99 3.47
CA VAL A 86 6.91 7.29 3.35
C VAL A 86 6.22 7.35 2.00
N VAL A 87 4.90 7.30 2.02
CA VAL A 87 4.09 7.47 0.81
C VAL A 87 3.87 8.94 0.56
N VAL A 88 4.29 9.37 -0.62
CA VAL A 88 4.28 10.77 -1.05
C VAL A 88 3.17 10.96 -2.07
N PRO A 89 2.19 11.85 -1.81
CA PRO A 89 1.18 12.20 -2.79
C PRO A 89 1.76 12.66 -4.11
N THR A 90 1.07 12.31 -5.19
CA THR A 90 1.47 12.59 -6.57
C THR A 90 1.84 14.06 -6.78
N ARG A 91 1.03 14.98 -6.23
CA ARG A 91 1.26 16.42 -6.33
C ARG A 91 2.56 16.90 -5.68
N ILE A 92 2.96 16.26 -4.57
CA ILE A 92 4.22 16.56 -3.88
C ILE A 92 5.39 15.94 -4.62
N TRP A 93 5.19 14.74 -5.18
CA TRP A 93 6.22 14.03 -5.93
C TRP A 93 6.71 14.79 -7.16
N TYR A 94 5.83 15.56 -7.81
CA TYR A 94 6.16 16.37 -8.98
C TYR A 94 6.67 17.78 -8.65
N ASP A 95 6.62 18.21 -7.39
CA ASP A 95 7.24 19.46 -6.95
C ASP A 95 8.75 19.25 -6.84
N ALA A 96 9.52 19.97 -7.67
CA ALA A 96 10.97 19.79 -7.74
C ALA A 96 11.68 20.17 -6.43
N GLU A 97 11.20 21.19 -5.73
CA GLU A 97 11.80 21.67 -4.48
C GLU A 97 11.51 20.70 -3.34
N ILE A 98 10.25 20.29 -3.18
CA ILE A 98 9.88 19.34 -2.14
C ILE A 98 10.52 17.98 -2.41
N ARG A 99 10.60 17.55 -3.67
CA ARG A 99 11.30 16.31 -4.05
C ARG A 99 12.77 16.37 -3.66
N LYS A 100 13.48 17.49 -3.88
CA LYS A 100 14.87 17.66 -3.43
C LYS A 100 14.99 17.52 -1.91
N ARG A 101 14.08 18.15 -1.15
CA ARG A 101 14.04 18.03 0.32
C ARG A 101 13.79 16.60 0.79
N LEU A 102 12.88 15.87 0.14
CA LEU A 102 12.59 14.45 0.41
C LEU A 102 13.84 13.56 0.23
N TRP A 103 14.60 13.79 -0.84
CA TRP A 103 15.85 13.06 -1.10
C TRP A 103 16.95 13.38 -0.09
N LEU A 104 17.14 14.65 0.24
CA LEU A 104 18.10 15.08 1.26
C LEU A 104 17.77 14.46 2.61
N LEU A 105 16.49 14.46 3.00
CA LEU A 105 16.04 13.87 4.24
C LEU A 105 16.24 12.35 4.28
N ARG A 106 15.98 11.65 3.16
CA ARG A 106 16.31 10.23 3.06
C ARG A 106 17.80 9.99 3.29
N GLY A 107 18.68 10.81 2.71
CA GLY A 107 20.13 10.74 2.93
C GLY A 107 20.52 10.97 4.39
N SER A 108 20.05 12.08 4.98
CA SER A 108 20.36 12.43 6.37
C SER A 108 19.80 11.45 7.40
N ALA A 109 18.65 10.82 7.14
CA ALA A 109 18.08 9.82 8.03
C ALA A 109 18.90 8.51 8.05
N VAL A 110 19.44 8.13 6.89
CA VAL A 110 20.37 6.99 6.78
C VAL A 110 21.66 7.29 7.52
N GLU A 111 22.23 8.48 7.34
CA GLU A 111 23.51 8.87 7.96
C GLU A 111 23.43 9.05 9.48
N LYS A 112 22.38 9.69 10.00
CA LYS A 112 22.33 10.14 11.40
C LYS A 112 21.70 9.16 12.37
N ALA A 113 20.91 8.22 11.88
CA ALA A 113 20.03 7.43 12.73
C ALA A 113 20.04 5.94 12.44
N ASP A 114 20.90 5.46 11.52
CA ASP A 114 20.92 4.07 11.03
C ASP A 114 19.52 3.60 10.58
N LYS A 115 18.76 4.52 9.97
CA LYS A 115 17.36 4.31 9.60
C LYS A 115 17.21 4.13 8.11
N THR A 116 16.52 3.07 7.72
CA THR A 116 16.12 2.87 6.34
C THR A 116 14.80 3.60 6.07
N ILE A 117 14.85 4.67 5.27
CA ILE A 117 13.65 5.33 4.75
C ILE A 117 13.45 4.94 3.29
N ARG A 118 12.23 4.51 2.96
CA ARG A 118 11.80 4.19 1.60
C ARG A 118 10.72 5.18 1.18
N LEU A 119 11.01 5.98 0.16
CA LEU A 119 10.05 6.89 -0.45
C LEU A 119 9.27 6.15 -1.52
N LEU A 120 7.94 6.15 -1.43
CA LEU A 120 7.06 5.55 -2.42
C LEU A 120 6.09 6.60 -2.98
N PRO A 121 5.92 6.69 -4.31
CA PRO A 121 4.90 7.55 -4.88
C PRO A 121 3.50 6.96 -4.65
N GLN A 122 2.53 7.80 -4.29
CA GLN A 122 1.11 7.43 -4.13
C GLN A 122 0.56 6.66 -5.34
N ARG A 123 0.98 7.02 -6.57
CA ARG A 123 0.56 6.34 -7.80
C ARG A 123 0.93 4.87 -7.83
N TRP A 124 2.04 4.49 -7.20
CA TRP A 124 2.46 3.08 -7.14
C TRP A 124 1.52 2.28 -6.24
N ILE A 125 1.20 2.82 -5.06
CA ILE A 125 0.23 2.22 -4.12
C ILE A 125 -1.16 2.08 -4.75
N ARG A 126 -1.61 3.09 -5.51
CA ARG A 126 -2.96 3.13 -6.11
C ARG A 126 -3.06 2.54 -7.51
N ARG A 127 -1.99 1.93 -8.03
CA ARG A 127 -2.02 1.32 -9.37
C ARG A 127 -3.02 0.16 -9.39
N LYS A 128 -3.75 0.02 -10.48
CA LYS A 128 -4.55 -1.18 -10.78
C LYS A 128 -3.77 -2.10 -11.72
N PRO A 129 -3.86 -3.42 -11.56
CA PRO A 129 -4.69 -4.17 -10.59
C PRO A 129 -4.07 -4.29 -9.18
N PHE A 130 -2.82 -3.86 -8.99
CA PHE A 130 -2.04 -3.99 -7.75
C PHE A 130 -2.82 -3.73 -6.45
N LEU A 131 -3.43 -2.55 -6.27
CA LEU A 131 -4.16 -2.24 -5.03
C LEU A 131 -5.36 -3.16 -4.78
N ASP A 132 -6.06 -3.54 -5.85
CA ASP A 132 -7.24 -4.39 -5.74
C ASP A 132 -6.83 -5.82 -5.34
N ASN A 133 -5.73 -6.32 -5.90
CA ASN A 133 -5.11 -7.58 -5.50
C ASN A 133 -4.60 -7.54 -4.06
N CYS A 134 -3.91 -6.47 -3.65
CA CYS A 134 -3.48 -6.32 -2.25
C CYS A 134 -4.67 -6.31 -1.29
N LYS A 135 -5.77 -5.64 -1.63
CA LYS A 135 -7.00 -5.67 -0.83
C LYS A 135 -7.59 -7.08 -0.74
N LEU A 136 -7.55 -7.85 -1.82
CA LEU A 136 -8.01 -9.23 -1.83
C LEU A 136 -7.20 -10.07 -0.83
N VAL A 137 -5.87 -10.05 -0.94
CA VAL A 137 -4.97 -10.84 -0.09
C VAL A 137 -4.99 -10.38 1.37
N ALA A 138 -4.97 -9.06 1.62
CA ALA A 138 -4.95 -8.50 2.98
C ALA A 138 -6.16 -8.91 3.84
N ARG A 139 -7.31 -9.22 3.23
CA ARG A 139 -8.49 -9.72 3.95
C ARG A 139 -8.23 -11.05 4.66
N TYR A 140 -7.28 -11.83 4.16
CA TYR A 140 -6.93 -13.16 4.64
C TYR A 140 -5.65 -13.18 5.47
N ALA A 141 -5.01 -12.03 5.70
CA ALA A 141 -3.70 -11.96 6.36
C ALA A 141 -3.66 -12.55 7.79
N ASN A 142 -4.81 -12.55 8.47
CA ASN A 142 -4.97 -13.08 9.83
C ASN A 142 -5.75 -14.41 9.86
N LEU A 143 -6.00 -15.03 8.70
CA LEU A 143 -6.66 -16.33 8.66
C LEU A 143 -5.74 -17.41 9.25
N SER A 144 -6.25 -18.16 10.21
CA SER A 144 -5.52 -19.30 10.79
C SER A 144 -5.54 -20.47 9.81
N VAL A 145 -4.38 -20.82 9.26
CA VAL A 145 -4.23 -21.95 8.34
C VAL A 145 -3.70 -23.18 9.07
N ALA A 146 -4.42 -24.29 8.95
CA ALA A 146 -4.03 -25.59 9.50
C ALA A 146 -2.67 -26.05 8.94
N ALA A 147 -1.90 -26.78 9.74
CA ALA A 147 -0.60 -27.27 9.32
C ALA A 147 -0.71 -28.21 8.10
N SER A 148 -1.72 -29.07 8.06
CA SER A 148 -2.00 -29.97 6.93
C SER A 148 -2.17 -29.21 5.62
N ASP A 149 -3.07 -28.23 5.58
CA ASP A 149 -3.32 -27.42 4.39
C ASP A 149 -2.06 -26.65 3.97
N ARG A 150 -1.32 -26.09 4.92
CA ARG A 150 -0.06 -25.40 4.66
C ARG A 150 0.94 -26.30 3.93
N PHE A 151 1.14 -27.52 4.42
CA PHE A 151 2.08 -28.47 3.81
C PHE A 151 1.62 -28.93 2.43
N SER A 152 0.32 -29.23 2.25
CA SER A 152 -0.24 -29.63 0.96
C SER A 152 -0.04 -28.56 -0.10
N VAL A 153 -0.37 -27.31 0.21
CA VAL A 153 -0.23 -26.20 -0.75
C VAL A 153 1.23 -25.94 -1.09
N GLN A 154 2.12 -25.92 -0.08
CA GLN A 154 3.55 -25.72 -0.32
C GLN A 154 4.16 -26.85 -1.17
N ALA A 155 3.73 -28.10 -0.98
CA ALA A 155 4.17 -29.21 -1.81
C ALA A 155 3.79 -29.01 -3.28
N VAL A 156 2.55 -28.60 -3.56
CA VAL A 156 2.10 -28.29 -4.93
C VAL A 156 2.96 -27.20 -5.57
N ALA A 157 3.17 -26.08 -4.86
CA ALA A 157 3.96 -24.96 -5.39
C ALA A 157 5.46 -25.28 -5.55
N ARG A 158 5.99 -26.24 -4.77
CA ARG A 158 7.38 -26.68 -4.87
C ARG A 158 7.61 -27.67 -6.00
N ASP A 159 6.69 -28.64 -6.14
CA ASP A 159 6.84 -29.77 -7.04
C ASP A 159 6.35 -29.43 -8.47
N ASN A 160 5.50 -28.40 -8.61
CA ASN A 160 5.00 -27.91 -9.89
C ASN A 160 5.40 -26.43 -10.12
N PRO A 161 6.42 -26.15 -10.96
CA PRO A 161 6.82 -24.79 -11.32
C PRO A 161 5.75 -23.96 -12.05
N LEU A 162 4.71 -24.61 -12.57
CA LEU A 162 3.58 -23.98 -13.24
C LEU A 162 2.30 -24.06 -12.38
N ALA A 163 2.45 -24.26 -11.07
CA ALA A 163 1.31 -24.31 -10.16
C ALA A 163 0.47 -23.04 -10.28
N THR A 164 -0.83 -23.23 -10.40
CA THR A 164 -1.80 -22.14 -10.40
C THR A 164 -2.43 -21.98 -9.03
N LEU A 165 -3.12 -20.86 -8.85
CA LEU A 165 -3.93 -20.59 -7.67
C LEU A 165 -5.02 -21.67 -7.49
N GLU A 166 -5.61 -22.16 -8.58
CA GLU A 166 -6.59 -23.24 -8.57
C GLU A 166 -5.98 -24.58 -8.13
N ASP A 167 -4.79 -24.94 -8.64
CA ASP A 167 -4.07 -26.16 -8.22
C ASP A 167 -3.78 -26.14 -6.72
N CYS A 168 -3.34 -24.99 -6.20
CA CYS A 168 -3.09 -24.78 -4.79
C CYS A 168 -4.39 -24.85 -3.96
N ALA A 169 -5.48 -24.27 -4.45
CA ALA A 169 -6.77 -24.29 -3.76
C ALA A 169 -7.39 -25.70 -3.72
N ALA A 170 -7.16 -26.52 -4.75
CA ALA A 170 -7.74 -27.86 -4.88
C ALA A 170 -7.27 -28.85 -3.79
N VAL A 171 -6.13 -28.60 -3.16
CA VAL A 171 -5.56 -29.46 -2.11
C VAL A 171 -5.91 -29.01 -0.68
N VAL A 172 -6.66 -27.91 -0.55
CA VAL A 172 -7.06 -27.35 0.75
C VAL A 172 -8.38 -27.99 1.22
N GLN A 173 -8.44 -28.39 2.49
CA GLN A 173 -9.65 -29.01 3.07
C GLN A 173 -10.63 -27.99 3.69
N ALA A 174 -10.17 -26.77 3.95
CA ALA A 174 -11.00 -25.69 4.48
C ALA A 174 -12.08 -25.25 3.48
N SER A 175 -13.17 -24.67 3.99
CA SER A 175 -14.28 -24.18 3.16
C SER A 175 -13.90 -23.01 2.25
N ASP A 176 -12.97 -22.15 2.69
CA ASP A 176 -12.43 -21.05 1.90
C ASP A 176 -11.02 -21.40 1.42
N THR A 177 -10.97 -22.19 0.34
CA THR A 177 -9.72 -22.73 -0.21
C THR A 177 -8.80 -21.63 -0.72
N TYR A 178 -9.34 -20.66 -1.46
CA TYR A 178 -8.57 -19.50 -1.94
C TYR A 178 -8.10 -18.60 -0.81
N GLY A 179 -8.93 -18.38 0.21
CA GLY A 179 -8.57 -17.61 1.41
C GLY A 179 -7.35 -18.21 2.11
N VAL A 180 -7.26 -19.56 2.19
CA VAL A 180 -6.08 -20.25 2.72
C VAL A 180 -4.84 -19.95 1.88
N VAL A 181 -4.90 -20.07 0.55
CA VAL A 181 -3.74 -19.78 -0.31
C VAL A 181 -3.31 -18.31 -0.16
N PHE A 182 -4.24 -17.36 -0.11
CA PHE A 182 -3.92 -15.94 0.11
C PHE A 182 -3.33 -15.68 1.50
N ALA A 183 -3.77 -16.38 2.54
CA ALA A 183 -3.17 -16.31 3.86
C ALA A 183 -1.70 -16.78 3.82
N LEU A 184 -1.40 -17.85 3.08
CA LEU A 184 -0.02 -18.32 2.88
C LEU A 184 0.84 -17.32 2.07
N VAL A 185 0.25 -16.65 1.07
CA VAL A 185 0.92 -15.55 0.34
C VAL A 185 1.27 -14.40 1.28
N SER A 186 0.31 -13.89 2.04
CA SER A 186 0.56 -12.80 3.02
C SER A 186 1.55 -13.20 4.13
N GLY A 187 1.54 -14.49 4.49
CA GLY A 187 2.46 -15.13 5.40
C GLY A 187 3.90 -15.19 4.89
N GLY A 188 4.12 -15.00 3.59
CA GLY A 188 5.42 -15.11 2.94
C GLY A 188 5.86 -16.54 2.71
N LEU A 189 4.92 -17.48 2.59
CA LEU A 189 5.20 -18.87 2.24
C LEU A 189 5.04 -19.11 0.73
N LEU A 190 4.24 -18.28 0.07
CA LEU A 190 3.98 -18.32 -1.36
C LEU A 190 4.10 -16.92 -1.95
N THR A 191 4.28 -16.84 -3.26
CA THR A 191 4.22 -15.60 -4.03
C THR A 191 3.23 -15.70 -5.18
N ILE A 192 2.61 -14.57 -5.49
CA ILE A 192 1.73 -14.37 -6.65
C ILE A 192 2.05 -13.01 -7.25
N ASP A 193 1.89 -12.87 -8.57
CA ASP A 193 2.02 -11.59 -9.23
C ASP A 193 0.85 -10.66 -8.87
N PHE A 194 1.16 -9.56 -8.19
CA PHE A 194 0.18 -8.51 -7.88
C PHE A 194 0.00 -7.52 -9.04
N GLU A 195 0.87 -7.51 -10.04
CA GLU A 195 0.82 -6.58 -11.17
C GLU A 195 -0.21 -6.97 -12.23
N SER A 196 -0.61 -8.24 -12.26
CA SER A 196 -1.64 -8.79 -13.15
C SER A 196 -2.92 -9.09 -12.37
N ALA A 197 -4.07 -9.10 -13.03
CA ALA A 197 -5.33 -9.46 -12.36
C ALA A 197 -5.25 -10.88 -11.82
N ILE A 198 -5.57 -11.07 -10.53
CA ILE A 198 -5.59 -12.41 -9.92
C ILE A 198 -6.80 -13.18 -10.46
N THR A 199 -6.53 -14.37 -11.01
CA THR A 199 -7.51 -15.33 -11.53
C THR A 199 -7.17 -16.73 -11.02
N PRO A 200 -8.05 -17.74 -11.17
CA PRO A 200 -7.72 -19.12 -10.80
C PRO A 200 -6.44 -19.64 -11.48
N MET A 201 -6.15 -19.17 -12.70
CA MET A 201 -4.97 -19.56 -13.47
C MET A 201 -3.71 -18.74 -13.13
N SER A 202 -3.77 -17.81 -12.18
CA SER A 202 -2.60 -17.03 -11.78
C SER A 202 -1.52 -17.95 -11.20
N ALA A 203 -0.29 -17.79 -11.65
CA ALA A 203 0.84 -18.57 -11.17
C ALA A 203 1.09 -18.32 -9.67
N VAL A 204 1.36 -19.40 -8.95
CA VAL A 204 1.73 -19.40 -7.54
C VAL A 204 3.04 -20.14 -7.38
N GLU A 205 3.99 -19.48 -6.73
CA GLU A 205 5.33 -20.02 -6.53
C GLU A 205 5.63 -20.18 -5.05
N GLU A 206 6.43 -21.18 -4.69
CA GLU A 206 7.03 -21.25 -3.37
C GLU A 206 7.99 -20.07 -3.19
N TYR A 207 7.82 -19.32 -2.11
CA TYR A 207 8.72 -18.21 -1.85
C TYR A 207 10.14 -18.71 -1.49
N ARG A 208 11.14 -18.21 -2.24
CA ARG A 208 12.56 -18.45 -1.95
C ARG A 208 13.22 -17.14 -1.52
N VAL A 209 13.73 -17.10 -0.29
CA VAL A 209 14.63 -16.02 0.13
C VAL A 209 15.96 -16.24 -0.60
N GLU A 210 16.24 -15.44 -1.63
CA GLU A 210 17.61 -15.33 -2.13
C GLU A 210 18.48 -14.77 -0.99
N ARG A 211 19.42 -15.60 -0.51
CA ARG A 211 20.39 -15.26 0.54
C ARG A 211 21.56 -14.47 -0.02
#